data_AF-A0A1Y4WQM3-F1
#
_entry.id   AF-A0A1Y4WQM3-F1
#
_cell.length_a   1.000
_cell.length_b   1.000
_cell.length_c   1.000
_cell.angle_alpha   90.00
_cell.angle_beta   90.00
_cell.angle_gamma   90.00
#
_symmetry.space_group_name_H-M   'P 1'
#
loop_
_entity.id
_entity.type
_entity.pdbx_description
1 polymer ?
#
loop_
_entity_poly.entity_id
_entity_poly.type
_entity_poly.pdbx_seq_one_letter_code
_entity_poly.pdbx_strand_id
1 'polypeptide(L)'
;MNNKKLYELVNEYHIDTDLSCAEAMFKACNEYYDLKLSEETRKMFSLMGIGMQTEQSCCGAFTVAVGIIGLMTTEDNQINVDNSEGYQMILELTDFMFEACGTLHCVELQKLEAKNYSNPCHAIVELLAKKLEEILDCYGYGKGKKNSNKFS
;
A
#
# COMPACT_ATOMS: atom_id res chain seq x y z
N MET A 1 -19.32 -1.35 12.16
CA MET A 1 -18.23 -1.70 11.23
C MET A 1 -17.98 -0.48 10.35
N ASN A 2 -16.73 -0.04 10.22
CA ASN A 2 -16.39 1.15 9.44
C ASN A 2 -16.68 0.86 7.94
N ASN A 3 -17.65 1.56 7.35
CA ASN A 3 -18.14 1.30 5.97
C ASN A 3 -17.26 1.98 4.90
N LYS A 4 -16.10 2.49 5.29
CA LYS A 4 -15.17 3.20 4.42
C LYS A 4 -14.43 2.23 3.50
N LYS A 5 -14.12 2.69 2.30
CA LYS A 5 -13.18 2.11 1.33
C LYS A 5 -11.74 2.38 1.74
N LEU A 6 -10.79 1.58 1.22
CA LEU A 6 -9.39 1.71 1.63
C LEU A 6 -8.84 3.09 1.30
N TYR A 7 -9.15 3.60 0.11
CA TYR A 7 -8.69 4.93 -0.33
C TYR A 7 -9.20 6.07 0.55
N GLU A 8 -10.39 5.95 1.14
CA GLU A 8 -10.94 6.96 2.04
C GLU A 8 -10.14 7.02 3.34
N LEU A 9 -9.77 5.85 3.90
CA LEU A 9 -8.90 5.78 5.07
C LEU A 9 -7.50 6.31 4.77
N VAL A 10 -6.95 5.99 3.60
CA VAL A 10 -5.64 6.52 3.21
C VAL A 10 -5.68 8.05 3.10
N ASN A 11 -6.73 8.61 2.51
CA ASN A 11 -6.91 10.06 2.43
C ASN A 11 -7.00 10.70 3.82
N GLU A 12 -7.73 10.09 4.76
CA GLU A 12 -7.81 10.56 6.15
C GLU A 12 -6.46 10.56 6.87
N TYR A 13 -5.61 9.57 6.59
CA TYR A 13 -4.30 9.49 7.20
C TYR A 13 -3.24 10.33 6.47
N HIS A 14 -3.42 10.65 5.19
CA HIS A 14 -2.37 11.29 4.38
C HIS A 14 -2.58 12.79 4.17
N ILE A 15 -3.83 13.23 3.99
CA ILE A 15 -4.14 14.62 3.61
C ILE A 15 -4.22 15.49 4.87
N ASP A 16 -3.50 16.61 4.87
CA ASP A 16 -3.44 17.58 5.97
C ASP A 16 -3.00 16.97 7.31
N THR A 17 -2.14 15.94 7.26
CA THR A 17 -1.50 15.31 8.42
C THR A 17 0.02 15.36 8.31
N ASP A 18 0.71 15.02 9.41
CA ASP A 18 2.17 14.89 9.44
C ASP A 18 2.67 13.50 9.00
N LEU A 19 1.77 12.60 8.57
CA LEU A 19 2.16 11.24 8.18
C LEU A 19 2.72 11.23 6.76
N SER A 20 3.82 10.50 6.59
CA SER A 20 4.33 10.20 5.26
C SER A 20 3.36 9.31 4.47
N CYS A 21 3.47 9.32 3.13
CA CYS A 21 2.67 8.45 2.26
C CYS A 21 2.80 6.96 2.61
N ALA A 22 3.98 6.53 3.07
CA ALA A 22 4.21 5.17 3.56
C ALA A 22 3.41 4.90 4.84
N GLU A 23 3.52 5.76 5.84
CA GLU A 23 2.82 5.59 7.12
C GLU A 23 1.30 5.68 6.97
N ALA A 24 0.81 6.57 6.12
CA ALA A 24 -0.61 6.69 5.83
C ALA A 24 -1.17 5.42 5.19
N MET A 25 -0.47 4.87 4.18
CA MET A 25 -0.84 3.59 3.58
C MET A 25 -0.81 2.46 4.61
N PHE A 26 0.22 2.41 5.47
CA PHE A 26 0.32 1.40 6.53
C PHE A 26 -0.87 1.46 7.49
N LYS A 27 -1.17 2.65 8.03
CA LYS A 27 -2.27 2.80 9.01
C LYS A 27 -3.62 2.45 8.40
N ALA A 28 -3.86 2.91 7.17
CA ALA A 28 -5.08 2.59 6.44
C ALA A 28 -5.23 1.08 6.21
N CYS A 29 -4.20 0.40 5.72
CA CYS A 29 -4.24 -1.06 5.51
C CYS A 29 -4.41 -1.82 6.84
N ASN A 30 -3.68 -1.42 7.88
CA ASN A 30 -3.77 -2.05 9.20
C ASN A 30 -5.19 -1.96 9.77
N GLU A 31 -5.85 -0.80 9.62
CA GLU A 31 -7.24 -0.60 10.04
C GLU A 31 -8.23 -1.32 9.10
N TYR A 32 -8.08 -1.16 7.79
CA TYR A 32 -9.05 -1.64 6.80
C TYR A 32 -9.17 -3.17 6.81
N TYR A 33 -8.04 -3.87 6.91
CA TYR A 33 -7.96 -5.33 6.89
C TYR A 33 -7.90 -5.98 8.28
N ASP A 34 -8.00 -5.20 9.38
CA ASP A 34 -7.87 -5.68 10.77
C ASP A 34 -6.59 -6.52 10.98
N LEU A 35 -5.45 -6.03 10.46
CA LEU A 35 -4.18 -6.80 10.47
C LEU A 35 -3.54 -6.87 11.86
N LYS A 36 -3.91 -5.97 12.77
CA LYS A 36 -3.41 -5.89 14.16
C LYS A 36 -1.88 -5.80 14.24
N LEU A 37 -1.27 -5.14 13.25
CA LEU A 37 0.17 -4.87 13.24
C LEU A 37 0.53 -3.86 14.32
N SER A 38 1.69 -4.07 14.93
CA SER A 38 2.14 -3.28 16.07
C SER A 38 2.73 -1.92 15.64
N GLU A 39 2.92 -1.04 16.62
CA GLU A 39 3.67 0.20 16.42
C GLU A 39 5.13 -0.05 15.99
N GLU A 40 5.71 -1.20 16.32
CA GLU A 40 7.05 -1.56 15.87
C GLU A 40 7.08 -1.79 14.36
N THR A 41 6.05 -2.45 13.82
CA THR A 41 5.87 -2.59 12.37
C THR A 41 5.71 -1.23 11.69
N ARG A 42 4.93 -0.30 12.28
CA ARG A 42 4.84 1.08 11.76
C ARG A 42 6.21 1.76 11.72
N LYS A 43 6.99 1.67 12.81
CA LYS A 43 8.32 2.29 12.90
C LYS A 43 9.25 1.81 11.79
N MET A 44 9.16 0.54 11.36
CA MET A 44 9.94 0.03 10.22
C MET A 44 9.65 0.80 8.92
N PHE A 45 8.42 1.26 8.72
CA PHE A 45 8.02 2.02 7.53
C PHE A 45 8.28 3.53 7.62
N SER A 46 8.63 4.06 8.81
CA SER A 46 8.76 5.51 9.04
C SER A 46 9.76 6.22 8.10
N LEU A 47 10.83 5.53 7.68
CA LEU A 47 11.82 6.08 6.75
C LEU A 47 11.55 5.72 5.29
N MET A 48 10.51 4.91 5.00
CA MET A 48 10.20 4.48 3.64
C MET A 48 9.37 5.52 2.85
N GLY A 49 8.92 6.59 3.51
CA GLY A 49 8.34 7.75 2.85
C GLY A 49 9.36 8.57 2.04
N ILE A 50 8.87 9.57 1.29
CA ILE A 50 9.70 10.53 0.54
C ILE A 50 10.75 9.83 -0.34
N GLY A 51 10.35 8.75 -1.05
CA GLY A 51 11.30 7.98 -1.86
C GLY A 51 12.54 7.62 -1.06
N MET A 52 12.30 7.05 0.12
CA MET A 52 13.24 6.75 1.20
C MET A 52 14.14 7.93 1.61
N GLN A 53 13.50 9.05 1.92
CA GLN A 53 14.07 10.30 2.46
C GLN A 53 14.98 11.10 1.52
N THR A 54 15.16 10.66 0.28
CA THR A 54 16.02 11.36 -0.70
C THR A 54 15.28 11.73 -1.97
N GLU A 55 14.00 11.36 -2.10
CA GLU A 55 13.17 11.47 -3.32
C GLU A 55 13.64 10.59 -4.50
N GLN A 56 14.90 10.13 -4.47
CA GLN A 56 15.57 9.37 -5.53
C GLN A 56 15.28 7.86 -5.49
N SER A 57 14.20 7.45 -4.84
CA SER A 57 13.82 6.03 -4.72
C SER A 57 12.32 5.81 -4.97
N CYS A 58 11.88 4.57 -4.80
CA CYS A 58 10.52 4.12 -5.04
C CYS A 58 9.51 4.82 -4.13
N CYS A 59 8.29 5.03 -4.64
CA CYS A 59 7.16 5.56 -3.87
C CYS A 59 6.93 4.78 -2.56
N GLY A 60 6.91 5.49 -1.44
CA GLY A 60 6.74 4.87 -0.12
C GLY A 60 5.41 4.15 0.07
N ALA A 61 4.31 4.69 -0.46
CA ALA A 61 3.01 4.02 -0.40
C ALA A 61 3.00 2.70 -1.20
N PHE A 62 3.67 2.67 -2.37
CA PHE A 62 3.84 1.45 -3.14
C PHE A 62 4.69 0.42 -2.38
N THR A 63 5.80 0.84 -1.76
CA THR A 63 6.63 -0.04 -0.92
C THR A 63 5.82 -0.67 0.20
N VAL A 64 4.96 0.10 0.87
CA VAL A 64 4.08 -0.43 1.92
C VAL A 64 3.04 -1.38 1.34
N ALA A 65 2.41 -1.07 0.21
CA ALA A 65 1.45 -1.95 -0.45
C ALA A 65 2.07 -3.33 -0.77
N VAL A 66 3.29 -3.36 -1.28
CA VAL A 66 4.07 -4.59 -1.50
C VAL A 66 4.30 -5.34 -0.18
N GLY A 67 4.64 -4.63 0.90
CA GLY A 67 4.78 -5.21 2.23
C GLY A 67 3.49 -5.86 2.75
N ILE A 68 2.33 -5.24 2.51
CA ILE A 68 1.03 -5.80 2.88
C ILE A 68 0.72 -7.06 2.06
N ILE A 69 0.97 -7.05 0.74
CA ILE A 69 0.85 -8.25 -0.10
C ILE A 69 1.73 -9.38 0.44
N GLY A 70 2.99 -9.09 0.75
CA GLY A 70 3.93 -10.06 1.31
C GLY A 70 3.43 -10.66 2.63
N LEU A 71 2.89 -9.83 3.52
CA LEU A 71 2.29 -10.27 4.78
C LEU A 71 1.08 -11.20 4.57
N MET A 72 0.24 -10.91 3.59
CA MET A 72 -0.98 -11.67 3.32
C MET A 72 -0.71 -13.02 2.65
N THR A 73 0.32 -13.07 1.80
CA THR A 73 0.62 -14.23 0.93
C THR A 73 1.73 -15.14 1.48
N THR A 74 2.46 -14.71 2.50
CA THR A 74 3.53 -15.53 3.10
C THR A 74 3.03 -16.33 4.29
N GLU A 75 3.37 -17.61 4.32
CA GLU A 75 3.16 -18.48 5.48
C GLU A 75 4.22 -18.22 6.56
N ASP A 76 3.80 -18.31 7.83
CA ASP A 76 4.69 -18.06 8.96
C ASP A 76 5.84 -19.08 8.97
N ASN A 77 7.06 -18.60 9.28
CA ASN A 77 8.28 -19.42 9.37
C ASN A 77 8.74 -20.12 8.07
N GLN A 78 8.27 -19.67 6.89
CA GLN A 78 8.73 -20.21 5.61
C GLN A 78 9.66 -19.24 4.87
N ILE A 79 10.74 -19.79 4.28
CA ILE A 79 11.53 -19.10 3.26
C ILE A 79 10.73 -19.17 1.96
N ASN A 80 9.98 -18.10 1.68
CA ASN A 80 9.01 -18.06 0.58
C ASN A 80 9.58 -17.38 -0.67
N VAL A 81 10.69 -17.92 -1.20
CA VAL A 81 11.32 -17.41 -2.44
C VAL A 81 10.38 -17.60 -3.64
N ASP A 82 9.55 -18.65 -3.61
CA ASP A 82 8.63 -19.02 -4.68
C ASP A 82 7.19 -18.50 -4.44
N ASN A 83 7.03 -17.35 -3.77
CA ASN A 83 5.74 -16.71 -3.53
C ASN A 83 5.10 -16.22 -4.84
N SER A 84 4.62 -17.16 -5.65
CA SER A 84 4.08 -16.91 -6.99
C SER A 84 2.82 -16.06 -6.97
N GLU A 85 1.97 -16.26 -5.96
CA GLU A 85 0.75 -15.48 -5.79
C GLU A 85 1.07 -14.02 -5.42
N GLY A 86 1.90 -13.79 -4.40
CA GLY A 86 2.35 -12.45 -4.03
C GLY A 86 3.12 -11.77 -5.17
N TYR A 87 3.96 -12.51 -5.91
CA TYR A 87 4.63 -12.02 -7.10
C TYR A 87 3.64 -11.54 -8.16
N GLN A 88 2.60 -12.33 -8.45
CA GLN A 88 1.60 -11.97 -9.46
C GLN A 88 0.82 -10.72 -9.06
N MET A 89 0.43 -10.59 -7.78
CA MET A 89 -0.21 -9.36 -7.27
C MET A 89 0.69 -8.14 -7.40
N ILE A 90 1.99 -8.28 -7.09
CA ILE A 90 2.96 -7.18 -7.21
C ILE A 90 3.16 -6.81 -8.67
N LEU A 91 3.21 -7.78 -9.59
CA LEU A 91 3.31 -7.55 -11.02
C LEU A 91 2.11 -6.74 -11.52
N GLU A 92 0.90 -7.16 -11.19
CA GLU A 92 -0.33 -6.44 -11.56
C GLU A 92 -0.36 -5.01 -11.00
N LEU A 93 0.04 -4.81 -9.74
CA LEU A 93 0.12 -3.47 -9.13
C LEU A 93 1.20 -2.60 -9.80
N THR A 94 2.33 -3.20 -10.16
CA THR A 94 3.44 -2.53 -10.83
C THR A 94 3.04 -2.09 -12.23
N ASP A 95 2.50 -2.99 -13.04
CA ASP A 95 2.07 -2.72 -14.41
C ASP A 95 1.01 -1.62 -14.43
N PHE A 96 0.02 -1.70 -13.52
CA PHE A 96 -0.97 -0.65 -13.36
C PHE A 96 -0.36 0.73 -13.05
N MET A 97 0.65 0.79 -12.19
CA MET A 97 1.32 2.05 -11.87
C MET A 97 2.14 2.59 -13.04
N PHE A 98 2.77 1.72 -13.83
CA PHE A 98 3.44 2.15 -15.05
C PHE A 98 2.45 2.64 -16.12
N GLU A 99 1.30 1.99 -16.27
CA GLU A 99 0.25 2.43 -17.19
C GLU A 99 -0.35 3.78 -16.77
N ALA A 100 -0.60 3.96 -15.47
CA ALA A 100 -1.27 5.15 -14.96
C ALA A 100 -0.33 6.35 -14.73
N CYS A 101 0.92 6.09 -14.32
CA CYS A 101 1.86 7.14 -13.89
C CYS A 101 3.19 7.13 -14.65
N GLY A 102 3.49 6.08 -15.43
CA GLY A 102 4.74 5.94 -16.19
C GLY A 102 5.98 5.60 -15.36
N THR A 103 5.87 5.59 -14.02
CA THR A 103 7.03 5.40 -13.13
C THR A 103 6.60 5.05 -11.70
N LEU A 104 7.52 4.45 -10.94
CA LEU A 104 7.44 4.29 -9.48
C LEU A 104 8.39 5.24 -8.74
N HIS A 105 9.23 5.99 -9.47
CA HIS A 105 10.24 6.86 -8.89
C HIS A 105 9.59 8.09 -8.24
N CYS A 106 9.83 8.29 -6.95
CA CYS A 106 9.09 9.25 -6.14
C CYS A 106 9.23 10.69 -6.68
N VAL A 107 10.44 11.12 -7.04
CA VAL A 107 10.67 12.46 -7.60
C VAL A 107 9.97 12.68 -8.94
N GLU A 108 9.80 11.65 -9.78
CA GLU A 108 9.09 11.79 -11.05
C GLU A 108 7.58 11.81 -10.84
N LEU A 109 7.08 11.00 -9.91
CA LEU A 109 5.69 10.98 -9.50
C LEU A 109 5.22 12.35 -8.95
N GLN A 110 6.07 13.03 -8.17
CA GLN A 110 5.75 14.35 -7.62
C GLN A 110 5.66 15.47 -8.67
N LYS A 111 6.16 15.24 -9.89
CA LYS A 111 6.09 16.21 -11.01
C LYS A 111 4.81 16.05 -11.84
N LEU A 112 4.02 15.00 -11.61
CA LEU A 112 2.79 14.76 -12.37
C LEU A 112 1.71 15.81 -12.05
N GLU A 113 0.84 16.10 -13.01
CA GLU A 113 -0.31 16.96 -12.78
C GLU A 113 -1.50 16.16 -12.24
N ALA A 114 -2.08 16.62 -11.12
CA ALA A 114 -3.30 16.04 -10.55
C ALA A 114 -4.47 17.02 -10.66
N LYS A 115 -5.54 16.62 -11.35
CA LYS A 115 -6.71 17.49 -11.59
C LYS A 115 -7.42 17.96 -10.31
N ASN A 116 -7.41 17.15 -9.25
CA ASN A 116 -8.21 17.36 -8.04
C ASN A 116 -7.37 17.58 -6.77
N TYR A 117 -6.04 17.56 -6.88
CA TYR A 117 -5.14 17.66 -5.73
C TYR A 117 -4.03 18.66 -6.03
N SER A 118 -3.74 19.54 -5.08
CA SER A 118 -2.58 20.45 -5.15
C SER A 118 -1.26 19.69 -5.04
N ASN A 119 -1.23 18.62 -4.23
CA ASN A 119 -0.12 17.70 -4.11
C ASN A 119 -0.40 16.41 -4.92
N PRO A 120 0.35 16.13 -6.00
CA PRO A 120 0.18 14.93 -6.82
C PRO A 120 0.30 13.63 -6.02
N CYS A 121 1.09 13.64 -4.93
CA CYS A 121 1.24 12.48 -4.06
C CYS A 121 -0.10 12.01 -3.48
N HIS A 122 -1.03 12.92 -3.15
CA HIS A 122 -2.35 12.54 -2.64
C HIS A 122 -3.14 11.72 -3.68
N ALA A 123 -3.11 12.16 -4.95
CA ALA A 123 -3.77 11.46 -6.05
C ALA A 123 -3.17 10.06 -6.29
N ILE A 124 -1.84 9.97 -6.27
CA ILE A 124 -1.11 8.72 -6.49
C ILE A 124 -1.39 7.72 -5.38
N VAL A 125 -1.38 8.18 -4.13
CA VAL A 125 -1.61 7.33 -2.97
C VAL A 125 -3.06 6.83 -2.93
N GLU A 126 -4.04 7.68 -3.28
CA GLU A 126 -5.44 7.26 -3.46
C GLU A 126 -5.58 6.21 -4.57
N LEU A 127 -4.93 6.42 -5.71
CA LEU A 127 -4.95 5.51 -6.85
C LEU A 127 -4.37 4.14 -6.48
N LEU A 128 -3.22 4.13 -5.80
CA LEU A 128 -2.59 2.92 -5.26
C LEU A 128 -3.52 2.18 -4.30
N ALA A 129 -4.17 2.90 -3.39
CA ALA A 129 -5.08 2.32 -2.41
C ALA A 129 -6.27 1.61 -3.09
N LYS A 130 -6.87 2.23 -4.11
CA LYS A 130 -7.96 1.62 -4.89
C LYS A 130 -7.51 0.34 -5.58
N LYS A 131 -6.35 0.36 -6.26
CA LYS A 131 -5.87 -0.82 -6.98
C LYS A 131 -5.44 -1.93 -6.03
N LEU A 132 -4.81 -1.61 -4.90
CA LEU A 132 -4.46 -2.58 -3.88
C LEU A 132 -5.72 -3.28 -3.32
N GLU A 133 -6.77 -2.51 -3.01
CA GLU A 133 -8.06 -3.08 -2.57
C GLU A 133 -8.64 -4.04 -3.61
N GLU A 134 -8.67 -3.64 -4.89
CA GLU A 134 -9.16 -4.46 -5.99
C GLU A 134 -8.38 -5.78 -6.13
N ILE A 135 -7.04 -5.72 -6.14
CA ILE A 135 -6.18 -6.91 -6.26
C ILE A 135 -6.42 -7.85 -5.08
N LEU A 136 -6.36 -7.35 -3.85
CA LEU A 136 -6.55 -8.20 -2.67
C LEU A 136 -7.97 -8.80 -2.62
N ASP A 137 -9.00 -8.06 -3.03
CA ASP A 137 -10.37 -8.59 -3.14
C ASP A 137 -10.46 -9.74 -4.15
N CYS A 138 -9.83 -9.59 -5.33
CA CYS A 138 -9.78 -10.59 -6.41
C CYS A 138 -9.09 -11.89 -5.96
N TYR A 139 -7.99 -11.78 -5.23
CA TYR A 139 -7.24 -12.93 -4.72
C TYR A 139 -7.78 -13.51 -3.41
N GLY A 140 -8.87 -12.95 -2.87
CA GLY A 140 -9.56 -13.53 -1.71
C GLY A 140 -9.13 -12.97 -0.35
N TYR A 141 -8.26 -11.96 -0.32
CA TYR A 141 -7.79 -11.26 0.88
C TYR A 141 -8.63 -10.02 1.25
N GLY A 142 -9.77 -9.86 0.58
CA GLY A 142 -10.68 -8.74 0.76
C GLY A 142 -11.24 -8.56 2.17
N LYS A 143 -11.64 -7.33 2.50
CA LYS A 143 -12.21 -6.98 3.80
C LYS A 143 -13.44 -7.83 4.13
N GLY A 144 -13.41 -8.49 5.29
CA GLY A 144 -14.49 -9.37 5.76
C GLY A 144 -14.41 -10.82 5.26
N LYS A 145 -13.48 -11.15 4.36
CA LYS A 145 -13.10 -12.55 4.10
C LYS A 145 -12.18 -12.97 5.23
N LYS A 146 -12.70 -13.74 6.20
CA LYS A 146 -11.85 -14.39 7.20
C LYS A 146 -10.91 -15.31 6.42
N ASN A 147 -9.60 -15.06 6.52
CA ASN A 147 -8.60 -16.08 6.22
C ASN A 147 -8.95 -17.31 7.06
N SER A 148 -9.62 -18.29 6.47
CA SER A 148 -10.00 -19.54 7.12
C SER A 148 -8.79 -20.44 7.44
N ASN A 149 -7.56 -19.97 7.17
CA ASN A 149 -6.34 -20.77 7.27
C ASN A 149 -5.26 -20.21 8.23
N LYS A 150 -5.53 -19.22 9.08
CA LYS A 150 -4.51 -18.76 10.05
C LYS A 150 -5.04 -18.73 11.48
N PHE A 151 -5.31 -19.90 12.05
CA PHE A 151 -5.18 -20.22 13.49
C PHE A 151 -5.28 -21.74 13.68
N SER A 152 -4.14 -22.43 13.60
CA SER A 152 -3.93 -23.77 14.18
C SER A 152 -2.47 -23.95 14.51
#